data_AF-A0A9X1QUS2-F1
#
_entry.id   AF-A0A9X1QUS2-F1
#
_cell.length_a   1.000
_cell.length_b   1.000
_cell.length_c   1.000
_cell.angle_alpha   90.00
_cell.angle_beta   90.00
_cell.angle_gamma   90.00
#
_symmetry.space_group_name_H-M   'P 1'
#
loop_
_entity.id
_entity.type
_entity.pdbx_description
1 polymer ?
#
loop_
_entity_poly.entity_id
_entity_poly.type
_entity_poly.pdbx_seq_one_letter_code
_entity_poly.pdbx_strand_id
1 'polypeptide(L)'
;MRSRRRLRAEILLVLTLTFGMSGVRSVLRLLDALLSPTPLEQQQVTLNAPQSTSPWLDLALQLCSAAVLLAWGGLALYLLRLDGHPIPRGRKGDLAIGVGLAALIGIPGLGLYLFSLHHGWTREVIPSAFHYAYLQIPILLLWSAANAIAEEFVVVHWLMTRLRECRWGTVAVVAACALLRGSYHLYQGISAGVGNLLMGIVFGTLYARTGRVWPLVIAHFLIDAVAFVGYQALGGLPWG
;
A
#
# COMPACT_ATOMS: atom_id res chain seq x y z
N MET A 1 -22.72 -10.11 -20.50
CA MET A 1 -22.68 -9.51 -19.14
C MET A 1 -22.51 -10.63 -18.11
N ARG A 2 -21.51 -10.58 -17.23
CA ARG A 2 -21.38 -11.57 -16.15
C ARG A 2 -22.57 -11.45 -15.18
N SER A 3 -23.04 -12.57 -14.63
CA SER A 3 -24.05 -12.52 -13.57
C SER A 3 -23.46 -11.85 -12.32
N ARG A 4 -24.28 -11.10 -11.57
CA ARG A 4 -23.85 -10.43 -10.32
C ARG A 4 -23.23 -11.41 -9.33
N ARG A 5 -23.65 -12.68 -9.34
CA ARG A 5 -23.11 -13.76 -8.51
C ARG A 5 -21.64 -14.03 -8.83
N ARG A 6 -21.28 -14.13 -10.12
CA ARG A 6 -19.90 -14.35 -10.57
C ARG A 6 -19.00 -13.17 -10.19
N LEU A 7 -19.50 -11.95 -10.33
CA LEU A 7 -18.74 -10.75 -9.98
C LEU A 7 -18.45 -10.67 -8.48
N ARG A 8 -19.45 -10.94 -7.62
CA ARG A 8 -19.26 -10.99 -6.17
C ARG A 8 -18.30 -12.10 -5.75
N ALA A 9 -18.37 -13.27 -6.38
CA ALA A 9 -17.44 -14.37 -6.12
C ALA A 9 -15.99 -14.00 -6.51
N GLU A 10 -15.80 -13.36 -7.67
CA GLU A 10 -14.48 -12.84 -8.06
C GLU A 10 -13.95 -11.84 -7.03
N ILE A 11 -14.78 -10.85 -6.64
CA ILE A 11 -14.39 -9.86 -5.64
C ILE A 11 -13.95 -10.53 -4.35
N LEU A 12 -14.77 -11.46 -3.83
CA LEU A 12 -14.49 -12.17 -2.59
C LEU A 12 -13.18 -12.97 -2.68
N LEU A 13 -12.98 -13.74 -3.74
CA LEU A 13 -11.78 -14.56 -3.92
C LEU A 13 -10.51 -13.71 -4.02
N VAL A 14 -10.52 -12.68 -4.86
CA VAL A 14 -9.36 -11.80 -5.04
C VAL A 14 -9.05 -11.07 -3.73
N LEU A 15 -10.05 -10.50 -3.05
CA LEU A 15 -9.82 -9.83 -1.76
C LEU A 15 -9.34 -10.79 -0.67
N THR A 16 -9.84 -12.03 -0.64
CA THR A 16 -9.38 -13.06 0.31
C THR A 16 -7.92 -13.43 0.06
N LEU A 17 -7.49 -13.51 -1.21
CA LEU A 17 -6.11 -13.84 -1.57
C LEU A 17 -5.14 -12.66 -1.37
N THR A 18 -5.64 -11.43 -1.30
CA THR A 18 -4.82 -10.21 -1.36
C THR A 18 -5.08 -9.28 -0.15
N PHE A 19 -5.54 -8.05 -0.41
CA PHE A 19 -5.64 -6.97 0.57
C PHE A 19 -6.80 -7.11 1.55
N GLY A 20 -7.86 -7.86 1.23
CA GLY A 20 -8.96 -8.11 2.15
C GLY A 20 -8.52 -8.90 3.37
N MET A 21 -7.83 -10.04 3.16
CA MET A 21 -7.27 -10.82 4.27
C MET A 21 -6.12 -10.09 4.97
N SER A 22 -5.31 -9.33 4.22
CA SER A 22 -4.28 -8.47 4.81
C SER A 22 -4.87 -7.42 5.75
N GLY A 23 -6.03 -6.85 5.40
CA GLY A 23 -6.81 -5.93 6.24
C GLY A 23 -7.28 -6.58 7.53
N VAL A 24 -7.92 -7.75 7.44
CA VAL A 24 -8.37 -8.52 8.61
C VAL A 24 -7.20 -8.82 9.55
N ARG A 25 -6.09 -9.35 9.03
CA ARG A 25 -4.88 -9.64 9.83
C ARG A 25 -4.30 -8.37 10.47
N SER A 26 -4.35 -7.25 9.77
CA SER A 26 -3.82 -5.98 10.26
C SER A 26 -4.63 -5.42 11.42
N VAL A 27 -5.95 -5.48 11.34
CA VAL A 27 -6.84 -5.13 12.45
C VAL A 27 -6.58 -6.01 13.66
N LEU A 28 -6.50 -7.34 13.47
CA LEU A 28 -6.22 -8.28 14.56
C LEU A 28 -4.86 -8.00 15.22
N ARG A 29 -3.83 -7.69 14.43
CA ARG A 29 -2.49 -7.32 14.95
C ARG A 29 -2.50 -6.00 15.72
N LEU A 30 -3.33 -5.03 15.33
CA LEU A 30 -3.49 -3.80 16.09
C LEU A 30 -4.25 -4.04 17.41
N LEU A 31 -5.28 -4.89 17.40
CA LEU A 31 -5.99 -5.25 18.63
C LEU A 31 -5.07 -5.97 19.61
N ASP A 32 -4.28 -6.92 19.13
CA ASP A 32 -3.24 -7.60 19.93
C ASP A 32 -2.23 -6.60 20.51
N ALA A 33 -1.80 -5.61 19.71
CA ALA A 33 -0.93 -4.52 20.14
C ALA A 33 -1.50 -3.71 21.31
N LEU A 34 -2.79 -3.39 21.24
CA LEU A 34 -3.52 -2.57 22.21
C LEU A 34 -3.84 -3.33 23.50
N LEU A 35 -3.88 -4.66 23.43
CA LEU A 35 -4.08 -5.53 24.60
C LEU A 35 -2.76 -5.85 25.31
N SER A 36 -1.61 -5.58 24.68
CA SER A 36 -0.29 -5.74 25.28
C SER A 36 -0.08 -4.74 26.43
N PRO A 37 0.62 -5.13 27.51
CA PRO A 37 1.00 -4.19 28.57
C PRO A 37 2.04 -3.15 28.13
N THR A 38 2.72 -3.37 27.00
CA THR A 38 3.69 -2.41 26.43
C THR A 38 2.93 -1.32 25.66
N PRO A 39 3.16 -0.02 25.95
CA PRO A 39 2.59 1.09 25.16
C PRO A 39 2.94 1.01 23.66
N LEU A 40 2.07 1.52 22.79
CA LEU A 40 2.25 1.41 21.33
C LEU A 40 3.54 2.09 20.84
N GLU A 41 3.89 3.25 21.39
CA GLU A 41 5.10 3.99 21.05
C GLU A 41 6.40 3.25 21.41
N GLN A 42 6.32 2.28 22.32
CA GLN A 42 7.45 1.44 22.72
C GLN A 42 7.50 0.12 21.92
N GLN A 43 6.54 -0.11 21.04
CA GLN A 43 6.52 -1.27 20.14
C GLN A 43 7.04 -0.87 18.76
N GLN A 44 7.74 -1.79 18.10
CA GLN A 44 8.33 -1.56 16.78
C GLN A 44 7.68 -2.48 15.74
N VAL A 45 7.51 -1.95 14.52
CA VAL A 45 7.14 -2.75 13.35
C VAL A 45 8.20 -2.55 12.28
N THR A 46 8.85 -3.63 11.90
CA THR A 46 9.83 -3.62 10.81
C THR A 46 9.13 -3.85 9.48
N LEU A 47 9.31 -2.91 8.54
CA LEU A 47 8.87 -3.08 7.16
C LEU A 47 9.98 -3.73 6.33
N ASN A 48 9.62 -4.73 5.51
CA ASN A 48 10.53 -5.47 4.63
C ASN A 48 11.70 -6.15 5.36
N ALA A 49 11.47 -6.68 6.56
CA ALA A 49 12.48 -7.32 7.39
C ALA A 49 13.24 -8.45 6.63
N PRO A 50 14.53 -8.70 6.95
CA PRO A 50 15.26 -9.82 6.38
C PRO A 50 14.56 -11.15 6.69
N GLN A 51 14.45 -12.02 5.70
CA GLN A 51 13.82 -13.34 5.80
C GLN A 51 14.85 -14.46 6.03
N SER A 52 16.14 -14.16 5.84
CA SER A 52 17.23 -15.08 6.11
C SER A 52 18.47 -14.32 6.60
N THR A 53 19.30 -15.01 7.39
CA THR A 53 20.65 -14.53 7.73
C THR A 53 21.63 -14.69 6.56
N SER A 54 21.32 -15.55 5.57
CA SER A 54 22.13 -15.71 4.37
C SER A 54 21.77 -14.66 3.31
N PRO A 55 22.73 -13.85 2.80
CA PRO A 55 22.48 -12.77 1.84
C PRO A 55 21.73 -13.20 0.58
N TRP A 56 22.19 -14.28 -0.05
CA TRP A 56 21.65 -14.71 -1.33
C TRP A 56 20.28 -15.35 -1.16
N LEU A 57 20.04 -16.01 -0.02
CA LEU A 57 18.76 -16.63 0.30
C LEU A 57 17.74 -15.55 0.69
N ASP A 58 18.15 -14.55 1.48
CA ASP A 58 17.30 -13.38 1.77
C ASP A 58 16.91 -12.68 0.47
N LEU A 59 17.87 -12.32 -0.39
CA LEU A 59 17.58 -11.72 -1.69
C LEU A 59 16.57 -12.55 -2.50
N ALA A 60 16.76 -13.87 -2.59
CA ALA A 60 15.84 -14.75 -3.30
C ALA A 60 14.43 -14.72 -2.71
N LEU A 61 14.30 -14.75 -1.38
CA LEU A 61 13.02 -14.68 -0.68
C LEU A 61 12.35 -13.31 -0.87
N GLN A 62 13.10 -12.20 -0.81
CA GLN A 62 12.60 -10.85 -1.08
C GLN A 62 12.06 -10.75 -2.52
N LEU A 63 12.80 -11.29 -3.50
CA LEU A 63 12.37 -11.33 -4.90
C LEU A 63 11.09 -12.16 -5.08
N CYS A 64 10.97 -13.30 -4.39
CA CYS A 64 9.74 -14.09 -4.37
C CYS A 64 8.56 -13.30 -3.80
N SER A 65 8.75 -12.61 -2.68
CA SER A 65 7.70 -11.76 -2.07
C SER A 65 7.26 -10.63 -3.00
N ALA A 66 8.21 -9.93 -3.62
CA ALA A 66 7.92 -8.90 -4.61
C ALA A 66 7.19 -9.47 -5.85
N ALA A 67 7.60 -10.65 -6.33
CA ALA A 67 6.93 -11.32 -7.44
C ALA A 67 5.48 -11.68 -7.11
N VAL A 68 5.18 -12.09 -5.87
CA VAL A 68 3.80 -12.35 -5.42
C VAL A 68 2.94 -11.08 -5.48
N LEU A 69 3.46 -9.94 -5.02
CA LEU A 69 2.75 -8.66 -5.10
C LEU A 69 2.49 -8.24 -6.56
N LEU A 70 3.51 -8.36 -7.42
CA LEU A 70 3.34 -8.12 -8.85
C LEU A 70 2.31 -9.08 -9.46
N ALA A 71 2.26 -10.33 -9.02
CA ALA A 71 1.25 -11.29 -9.45
C ALA A 71 -0.16 -10.91 -8.98
N TRP A 72 -0.34 -10.30 -7.80
CA TRP A 72 -1.64 -9.77 -7.37
C TRP A 72 -2.14 -8.67 -8.32
N GLY A 73 -1.29 -7.69 -8.64
CA GLY A 73 -1.60 -6.65 -9.62
C GLY A 73 -1.85 -7.22 -11.03
N GLY A 74 -1.02 -8.18 -11.45
CA GLY A 74 -1.14 -8.89 -12.72
C GLY A 74 -2.43 -9.69 -12.83
N LEU A 75 -2.86 -10.38 -11.77
CA LEU A 75 -4.12 -11.10 -11.70
C LEU A 75 -5.31 -10.14 -11.86
N ALA A 76 -5.31 -9.02 -11.15
CA ALA A 76 -6.33 -7.99 -11.26
C ALA A 76 -6.46 -7.46 -12.71
N LEU A 77 -5.33 -7.13 -13.35
CA LEU A 77 -5.29 -6.71 -14.75
C LEU A 77 -5.75 -7.80 -15.71
N TYR A 78 -5.35 -9.05 -15.48
CA TYR A 78 -5.74 -10.19 -16.30
C TYR A 78 -7.26 -10.40 -16.26
N LEU A 79 -7.87 -10.36 -15.06
CA LEU A 79 -9.31 -10.49 -14.89
C LEU A 79 -10.10 -9.37 -15.59
N LEU A 80 -9.61 -8.13 -15.50
CA LEU A 80 -10.19 -6.99 -16.24
C LEU A 80 -10.08 -7.19 -17.76
N ARG A 81 -8.91 -7.63 -18.24
CA ARG A 81 -8.66 -7.88 -19.67
C ARG A 81 -9.57 -8.95 -20.23
N LEU A 82 -9.84 -10.02 -19.48
CA LEU A 82 -10.79 -11.06 -19.87
C LEU A 82 -12.21 -10.53 -20.08
N ASP A 83 -12.54 -9.39 -19.47
CA ASP A 83 -13.84 -8.72 -19.61
C ASP A 83 -13.79 -7.52 -20.57
N GLY A 84 -12.72 -7.40 -21.37
CA GLY A 84 -12.60 -6.39 -22.43
C GLY A 84 -12.09 -5.02 -21.97
N HIS A 85 -11.71 -4.86 -20.69
CA HIS A 85 -11.09 -3.62 -20.23
C HIS A 85 -9.64 -3.51 -20.75
N PRO A 86 -9.23 -2.35 -21.30
CA PRO A 86 -7.89 -2.17 -21.80
C PRO A 86 -6.87 -2.10 -20.65
N ILE A 87 -5.66 -2.62 -20.88
CA ILE A 87 -4.55 -2.45 -19.94
C ILE A 87 -4.22 -0.95 -19.84
N PRO A 88 -4.18 -0.36 -18.63
CA PRO A 88 -3.88 1.04 -18.46
C PRO A 88 -2.45 1.33 -18.93
N ARG A 89 -2.30 2.35 -19.79
CA ARG A 89 -1.00 2.81 -20.29
C ARG A 89 -0.63 4.15 -19.67
N GLY A 90 0.66 4.33 -19.39
CA GLY A 90 1.19 5.61 -18.94
C GLY A 90 1.04 6.68 -20.02
N ARG A 91 0.87 7.93 -19.60
CA ARG A 91 0.71 9.10 -20.47
C ARG A 91 1.75 10.16 -20.13
N LYS A 92 2.01 11.05 -21.11
CA LYS A 92 2.81 12.25 -20.86
C LYS A 92 2.16 13.06 -19.72
N GLY A 93 2.98 13.48 -18.77
CA GLY A 93 2.53 14.23 -17.58
C GLY A 93 2.16 13.37 -16.37
N ASP A 94 2.01 12.05 -16.51
CA ASP A 94 1.68 11.19 -15.37
C ASP A 94 2.78 11.23 -14.29
N LEU A 95 4.05 11.37 -14.70
CA LEU A 95 5.17 11.58 -13.79
C LEU A 95 5.01 12.89 -12.98
N ALA A 96 4.70 14.00 -13.64
CA ALA A 96 4.54 15.29 -12.97
C ALA A 96 3.36 15.29 -11.99
N ILE A 97 2.24 14.68 -12.39
CA ILE A 97 1.08 14.50 -11.51
C ILE A 97 1.45 13.59 -10.33
N GLY A 98 2.14 12.48 -10.59
CA GLY A 98 2.57 11.54 -9.55
C GLY A 98 3.51 12.18 -8.53
N VAL A 99 4.49 12.96 -8.98
CA VAL A 99 5.38 13.74 -8.12
C VAL A 99 4.59 14.77 -7.29
N GLY A 100 3.68 15.50 -7.90
CA GLY A 100 2.83 16.47 -7.20
C GLY A 100 1.95 15.82 -6.12
N LEU A 101 1.37 14.65 -6.42
CA LEU A 101 0.59 13.86 -5.45
C LEU A 101 1.46 13.31 -4.32
N ALA A 102 2.67 12.82 -4.64
CA ALA A 102 3.62 12.33 -3.66
C ALA A 102 3.99 13.42 -2.65
N ALA A 103 4.26 14.65 -3.12
CA ALA A 103 4.53 15.78 -2.24
C ALA A 103 3.29 16.17 -1.42
N LEU A 104 2.12 16.26 -2.06
CA LEU A 104 0.86 16.64 -1.42
C LEU A 104 0.46 15.70 -0.28
N ILE A 105 0.75 14.41 -0.41
CA ILE A 105 0.35 13.38 0.56
C ILE A 105 1.50 13.05 1.51
N GLY A 106 2.70 12.84 0.97
CA GLY A 106 3.88 12.42 1.72
C GLY A 106 4.34 13.45 2.74
N ILE A 107 4.34 14.76 2.40
CA ILE A 107 4.79 15.81 3.33
C ILE A 107 3.85 15.93 4.54
N PRO A 108 2.52 16.10 4.38
CA PRO A 108 1.61 16.12 5.53
C PRO A 108 1.55 14.76 6.25
N GLY A 109 1.69 13.65 5.51
CA GLY A 109 1.72 12.31 6.09
C GLY A 109 2.90 12.11 7.04
N LEU A 110 4.08 12.60 6.69
CA LEU A 110 5.24 12.62 7.58
C LEU A 110 4.96 13.45 8.84
N GLY A 111 4.36 14.62 8.69
CA GLY A 111 3.93 15.44 9.84
C GLY A 111 2.96 14.70 10.77
N LEU A 112 1.95 14.02 10.20
CA LEU A 112 0.99 13.21 10.96
C LEU A 112 1.67 12.05 11.71
N TYR A 113 2.61 11.36 11.06
CA TYR A 113 3.37 10.27 11.67
C TYR A 113 4.17 10.76 12.87
N LEU A 114 4.97 11.81 12.70
CA LEU A 114 5.80 12.38 13.77
C LEU A 114 4.94 12.89 14.94
N PHE A 115 3.84 13.59 14.64
CA PHE A 115 2.90 14.04 15.65
C PHE A 115 2.30 12.87 16.44
N SER A 116 1.88 11.81 15.74
CA SER A 116 1.26 10.64 16.37
C SER A 116 2.23 9.84 17.23
N LEU A 117 3.50 9.77 16.81
CA LEU A 117 4.55 9.09 17.57
C LEU A 117 4.82 9.82 18.89
N HIS A 118 4.91 11.15 18.84
CA HIS A 118 5.06 11.99 20.03
C HIS A 118 3.89 11.83 21.04
N HIS A 119 2.68 11.49 20.57
CA HIS A 119 1.49 11.35 21.42
C HIS A 119 1.16 9.90 21.82
N GLY A 120 2.00 8.92 21.48
CA GLY A 120 1.73 7.52 21.84
C GLY A 120 0.66 6.81 20.99
N TRP A 121 0.28 7.38 19.84
CA TRP A 121 -0.83 6.88 19.02
C TRP A 121 -0.40 5.91 17.92
N THR A 122 0.91 5.76 17.70
CA THR A 122 1.46 4.90 16.65
C THR A 122 2.76 4.23 17.11
N ARG A 123 3.10 3.13 16.44
CA ARG A 123 4.37 2.43 16.62
C ARG A 123 5.48 3.12 15.84
N GLU A 124 6.71 2.98 16.30
CA GLU A 124 7.86 3.37 15.50
C GLU A 124 8.02 2.40 14.32
N VAL A 125 8.03 2.96 13.12
CA VAL A 125 8.26 2.23 11.87
C VAL A 125 9.74 2.28 11.56
N ILE A 126 10.40 1.13 11.72
CA ILE A 126 11.82 1.00 11.42
C ILE A 126 11.95 0.34 10.04
N PRO A 127 12.58 1.01 9.05
CA PRO A 127 12.91 0.37 7.80
C PRO A 127 13.88 -0.78 8.04
N SER A 128 13.70 -1.87 7.30
CA SER A 128 14.57 -3.05 7.37
C SER A 128 16.07 -2.72 7.41
N ALA A 129 16.78 -3.29 8.38
CA ALA A 129 18.23 -3.31 8.47
C ALA A 129 18.76 -4.52 7.70
N PHE A 130 19.00 -4.35 6.40
CA PHE A 130 19.70 -5.39 5.63
C PHE A 130 21.17 -5.40 6.04
N HIS A 131 21.76 -6.59 6.21
CA HIS A 131 23.19 -6.73 6.51
C HIS A 131 24.12 -6.26 5.37
N TYR A 132 23.57 -5.92 4.19
CA TYR A 132 24.30 -5.56 2.98
C TYR A 132 23.81 -4.22 2.42
N ALA A 133 24.47 -3.14 2.80
CA ALA A 133 24.07 -1.77 2.49
C ALA A 133 23.86 -1.49 0.98
N TYR A 134 24.58 -2.18 0.09
CA TYR A 134 24.48 -1.96 -1.36
C TYR A 134 23.26 -2.64 -2.02
N LEU A 135 22.73 -3.73 -1.45
CA LEU A 135 21.50 -4.39 -1.95
C LEU A 135 20.24 -3.79 -1.34
N GLN A 136 20.37 -3.16 -0.18
CA GLN A 136 19.27 -2.59 0.58
C GLN A 136 18.44 -1.59 -0.23
N ILE A 137 19.08 -0.58 -0.84
CA ILE A 137 18.37 0.44 -1.63
C ILE A 137 17.65 -0.20 -2.84
N PRO A 138 18.30 -1.01 -3.70
CA PRO A 138 17.61 -1.70 -4.79
C PRO A 138 16.41 -2.53 -4.34
N ILE A 139 16.54 -3.29 -3.24
CA ILE A 139 15.44 -4.11 -2.71
C ILE A 139 14.30 -3.24 -2.19
N LEU A 140 14.58 -2.15 -1.48
CA LEU A 140 13.55 -1.23 -0.98
C LEU A 140 12.81 -0.52 -2.12
N LEU A 141 13.52 -0.13 -3.19
CA LEU A 141 12.89 0.42 -4.39
C LEU A 141 12.02 -0.62 -5.10
N LEU A 142 12.48 -1.88 -5.17
CA LEU A 142 11.69 -2.99 -5.72
C LEU A 142 10.40 -3.21 -4.91
N TRP A 143 10.50 -3.24 -3.58
CA TRP A 143 9.33 -3.36 -2.69
C TRP A 143 8.37 -2.19 -2.86
N SER A 144 8.88 -0.96 -2.91
CA SER A 144 8.08 0.25 -3.15
C SER A 144 7.30 0.14 -4.46
N ALA A 145 7.95 -0.36 -5.52
CA ALA A 145 7.33 -0.53 -6.82
C ALA A 145 6.30 -1.67 -6.81
N ALA A 146 6.63 -2.80 -6.18
CA ALA A 146 5.76 -3.96 -6.09
C ALA A 146 4.49 -3.65 -5.28
N ASN A 147 4.62 -2.97 -4.14
CA ASN A 147 3.49 -2.49 -3.33
C ASN A 147 2.62 -1.51 -4.12
N ALA A 148 3.21 -0.46 -4.69
CA ALA A 148 2.47 0.53 -5.47
C ALA A 148 1.70 -0.11 -6.63
N ILE A 149 2.32 -1.04 -7.36
CA ILE A 149 1.67 -1.77 -8.45
C ILE A 149 0.53 -2.65 -7.93
N ALA A 150 0.78 -3.44 -6.89
CA ALA A 150 -0.22 -4.35 -6.34
C ALA A 150 -1.43 -3.58 -5.80
N GLU A 151 -1.18 -2.56 -4.98
CA GLU A 151 -2.24 -1.78 -4.34
C GLU A 151 -3.04 -0.96 -5.34
N GLU A 152 -2.40 -0.21 -6.21
CA GLU A 152 -3.14 0.66 -7.13
C GLU A 152 -3.86 -0.14 -8.22
N PHE A 153 -3.32 -1.28 -8.67
CA PHE A 153 -4.07 -2.12 -9.61
C PHE A 153 -5.18 -2.93 -8.96
N VAL A 154 -4.98 -3.48 -7.77
CA VAL A 154 -6.04 -4.24 -7.08
C VAL A 154 -7.08 -3.29 -6.49
N VAL A 155 -6.69 -2.37 -5.62
CA VAL A 155 -7.63 -1.59 -4.80
C VAL A 155 -8.26 -0.44 -5.58
N VAL A 156 -7.49 0.26 -6.42
CA VAL A 156 -8.01 1.43 -7.16
C VAL A 156 -8.52 1.04 -8.54
N HIS A 157 -7.73 0.35 -9.36
CA HIS A 157 -8.14 0.06 -10.73
C HIS A 157 -9.21 -1.06 -10.80
N TRP A 158 -8.89 -2.27 -10.33
CA TRP A 158 -9.78 -3.44 -10.44
C TRP A 158 -10.97 -3.34 -9.50
N LEU A 159 -10.77 -3.14 -8.19
CA LEU A 159 -11.87 -3.18 -7.22
C LEU A 159 -12.89 -2.06 -7.49
N MET A 160 -12.45 -0.84 -7.77
CA MET A 160 -13.39 0.23 -8.11
C MET A 160 -14.19 -0.08 -9.37
N THR A 161 -13.54 -0.67 -10.40
CA THR A 161 -14.22 -1.11 -11.61
C THR A 161 -15.27 -2.18 -11.30
N ARG A 162 -14.93 -3.19 -10.49
CA ARG A 162 -15.85 -4.26 -10.11
C ARG A 162 -17.02 -3.77 -9.25
N LEU A 163 -16.78 -2.87 -8.32
CA LEU A 163 -17.85 -2.29 -7.50
C LEU A 163 -18.80 -1.42 -8.34
N ARG A 164 -18.29 -0.66 -9.33
CA ARG A 164 -19.14 0.05 -10.30
C ARG A 164 -19.94 -0.91 -11.17
N GLU A 165 -19.37 -2.02 -11.61
CA GLU A 165 -20.09 -3.09 -12.33
C GLU A 165 -21.16 -3.76 -11.44
N CYS A 166 -20.97 -3.76 -10.12
CA CYS A 166 -22.00 -4.12 -9.13
C CYS A 166 -23.07 -3.03 -8.93
N ARG A 167 -23.01 -1.92 -9.69
CA ARG A 167 -23.89 -0.75 -9.62
C ARG A 167 -23.76 0.08 -8.32
N TRP A 168 -22.61 0.04 -7.67
CA TRP A 168 -22.35 0.95 -6.54
C TRP A 168 -22.14 2.38 -7.04
N GLY A 169 -22.64 3.37 -6.29
CA GLY A 169 -22.40 4.78 -6.58
C GLY A 169 -20.94 5.18 -6.33
N THR A 170 -20.44 6.18 -7.06
CA THR A 170 -19.02 6.61 -7.00
C THR A 170 -18.52 6.86 -5.58
N VAL A 171 -19.32 7.53 -4.73
CA VAL A 171 -18.95 7.82 -3.34
C VAL A 171 -18.76 6.54 -2.53
N ALA A 172 -19.70 5.59 -2.65
CA ALA A 172 -19.62 4.30 -1.95
C ALA A 172 -18.41 3.47 -2.42
N VAL A 173 -18.10 3.53 -3.72
CA VAL A 173 -16.91 2.86 -4.28
C VAL A 173 -15.62 3.45 -3.71
N VAL A 174 -15.47 4.78 -3.71
CA VAL A 174 -14.28 5.45 -3.16
C VAL A 174 -14.15 5.17 -1.67
N ALA A 175 -15.25 5.28 -0.91
CA ALA A 175 -15.25 4.99 0.52
C ALA A 175 -14.84 3.54 0.82
N ALA A 176 -15.39 2.56 0.10
CA ALA A 176 -15.04 1.14 0.28
C ALA A 176 -13.57 0.86 0.00
N CYS A 177 -13.02 1.41 -1.10
CA CYS A 177 -11.61 1.23 -1.45
C CYS A 177 -10.68 1.96 -0.46
N ALA A 178 -11.05 3.15 0.00
CA ALA A 178 -10.28 3.90 0.99
C ALA A 178 -10.27 3.20 2.36
N LEU A 179 -11.42 2.67 2.80
CA LEU A 179 -11.53 1.90 4.04
C LEU A 179 -10.72 0.60 3.96
N LEU A 180 -10.80 -0.11 2.83
CA LEU A 180 -9.95 -1.29 2.60
C LEU A 180 -8.48 -0.91 2.72
N ARG A 181 -8.06 0.18 2.06
CA ARG A 181 -6.69 0.71 2.13
C ARG A 181 -6.25 1.00 3.56
N GLY A 182 -6.99 1.83 4.28
CA GLY A 182 -6.68 2.10 5.69
C GLY A 182 -6.56 0.82 6.52
N SER A 183 -7.44 -0.16 6.29
CA SER A 183 -7.49 -1.39 7.09
C SER A 183 -6.21 -2.24 7.02
N TYR A 184 -5.61 -2.42 5.83
CA TYR A 184 -4.41 -3.24 5.70
C TYR A 184 -3.12 -2.52 6.10
N HIS A 185 -3.21 -1.26 6.55
CA HIS A 185 -2.09 -0.53 7.16
C HIS A 185 -2.21 -0.39 8.68
N LEU A 186 -3.32 -0.79 9.30
CA LEU A 186 -3.53 -0.62 10.75
C LEU A 186 -2.50 -1.35 11.62
N TYR A 187 -1.82 -2.39 11.10
CA TYR A 187 -0.77 -3.10 11.84
C TYR A 187 0.45 -2.21 12.15
N GLN A 188 0.66 -1.15 11.37
CA GLN A 188 1.71 -0.15 11.56
C GLN A 188 1.31 0.89 12.63
N GLY A 189 0.02 0.96 12.98
CA GLY A 189 -0.53 1.92 13.93
C GLY A 189 -1.74 2.67 13.39
N ILE A 190 -2.41 3.43 14.26
CA ILE A 190 -3.63 4.18 13.92
C ILE A 190 -3.32 5.26 12.88
N SER A 191 -2.19 5.97 13.03
CA SER A 191 -1.81 7.05 12.10
C SER A 191 -1.56 6.54 10.68
N ALA A 192 -0.93 5.37 10.54
CA ALA A 192 -0.72 4.71 9.25
C ALA A 192 -2.04 4.34 8.58
N GLY A 193 -3.00 3.79 9.35
CA GLY A 193 -4.34 3.49 8.85
C GLY A 193 -5.11 4.74 8.40
N VAL A 194 -5.06 5.83 9.18
CA VAL A 194 -5.72 7.10 8.85
C VAL A 194 -5.07 7.77 7.64
N GLY A 195 -3.74 7.84 7.59
CA GLY A 195 -3.01 8.40 6.44
C GLY A 195 -3.36 7.69 5.14
N ASN A 196 -3.43 6.35 5.20
CA ASN A 196 -3.78 5.52 4.04
C ASN A 196 -5.26 5.60 3.66
N LEU A 197 -6.16 5.78 4.63
CA LEU A 197 -7.57 6.12 4.36
C LEU A 197 -7.67 7.43 3.57
N LEU A 198 -6.98 8.49 4.01
CA LEU A 198 -6.99 9.79 3.33
C LEU A 198 -6.37 9.72 1.93
N MET A 199 -5.23 9.05 1.78
CA MET A 199 -4.62 8.78 0.49
C MET A 199 -5.58 8.01 -0.43
N GLY A 200 -6.27 6.99 0.08
CA GLY A 200 -7.30 6.24 -0.63
C GLY A 200 -8.46 7.11 -1.14
N ILE A 201 -8.90 8.10 -0.35
CA ILE A 201 -9.92 9.06 -0.78
C ILE A 201 -9.41 9.92 -1.93
N VAL A 202 -8.21 10.47 -1.82
CA VAL A 202 -7.60 11.33 -2.87
C VAL A 202 -7.41 10.54 -4.15
N PHE A 203 -6.79 9.36 -4.06
CA PHE A 203 -6.47 8.50 -5.20
C PHE A 203 -7.73 7.96 -5.87
N GLY A 204 -8.67 7.43 -5.07
CA GLY A 204 -9.95 6.94 -5.56
C GLY A 204 -10.75 8.04 -6.25
N THR A 205 -10.76 9.26 -5.71
CA THR A 205 -11.44 10.41 -6.33
C THR A 205 -10.77 10.82 -7.64
N LEU A 206 -9.44 10.91 -7.68
CA LEU A 206 -8.71 11.25 -8.90
C LEU A 206 -8.91 10.19 -9.99
N TYR A 207 -8.84 8.91 -9.62
CA TYR A 207 -9.11 7.81 -10.54
C TYR A 207 -10.56 7.83 -11.04
N ALA A 208 -11.54 8.07 -10.16
CA ALA A 208 -12.95 8.18 -10.54
C ALA A 208 -13.20 9.29 -11.59
N ARG A 209 -12.43 10.38 -11.54
CA ARG A 209 -12.54 11.51 -12.49
C ARG A 209 -11.75 11.30 -13.78
N THR A 210 -10.58 10.68 -13.71
CA THR A 210 -9.61 10.66 -14.83
C THR A 210 -9.47 9.30 -15.50
N GLY A 211 -9.80 8.20 -14.80
CA GLY A 211 -9.52 6.82 -15.21
C GLY A 211 -8.03 6.49 -15.29
N ARG A 212 -7.13 7.32 -14.72
CA ARG A 212 -5.68 7.14 -14.82
C ARG A 212 -5.12 6.59 -13.52
N VAL A 213 -4.51 5.40 -13.59
CA VAL A 213 -3.88 4.74 -12.44
C VAL A 213 -2.37 4.99 -12.34
N TRP A 214 -1.68 5.22 -13.45
CA TRP A 214 -0.22 5.42 -13.45
C TRP A 214 0.28 6.61 -12.63
N PRO A 215 -0.38 7.79 -12.61
CA PRO A 215 0.01 8.86 -11.69
C PRO A 215 -0.05 8.42 -10.22
N LEU A 216 -1.00 7.55 -9.87
CA LEU A 216 -1.19 7.03 -8.51
C LEU A 216 -0.10 6.03 -8.16
N VAL A 217 0.24 5.11 -9.08
CA VAL A 217 1.35 4.16 -8.91
C VAL A 217 2.66 4.91 -8.70
N ILE A 218 2.92 5.94 -9.51
CA ILE A 218 4.14 6.78 -9.38
C ILE A 218 4.14 7.50 -8.03
N ALA A 219 3.03 8.12 -7.64
CA ALA A 219 2.92 8.83 -6.38
C ALA A 219 3.16 7.90 -5.18
N HIS A 220 2.52 6.74 -5.17
CA HIS A 220 2.68 5.71 -4.15
C HIS A 220 4.13 5.23 -4.07
N PHE A 221 4.71 4.84 -5.21
CA PHE A 221 6.11 4.42 -5.28
C PHE A 221 7.05 5.46 -4.67
N LEU A 222 6.86 6.74 -5.00
CA LEU A 222 7.70 7.82 -4.47
C LEU A 222 7.52 8.03 -2.98
N ILE A 223 6.29 7.93 -2.47
CA ILE A 223 6.02 8.02 -1.02
C ILE A 223 6.74 6.90 -0.28
N ASP A 224 6.60 5.65 -0.73
CA ASP A 224 7.26 4.48 -0.13
C ASP A 224 8.78 4.58 -0.24
N ALA A 225 9.30 4.91 -1.42
CA ALA A 225 10.73 5.04 -1.65
C ALA A 225 11.35 6.11 -0.77
N VAL A 226 10.71 7.27 -0.62
CA VAL A 226 11.18 8.34 0.26
C VAL A 226 11.07 7.94 1.73
N ALA A 227 9.99 7.27 2.14
CA ALA A 227 9.86 6.78 3.50
C ALA A 227 10.97 5.78 3.87
N PHE A 228 11.28 4.83 2.98
CA PHE A 228 12.29 3.79 3.22
C PHE A 228 13.72 4.30 3.11
N VAL A 229 14.02 5.14 2.12
CA VAL A 229 15.38 5.67 1.88
C VAL A 229 15.68 6.89 2.75
N GLY A 230 14.69 7.79 2.93
CA GLY A 230 14.83 9.02 3.69
C GLY A 230 15.08 8.78 5.17
N TYR A 231 14.44 7.77 5.77
CA TYR A 231 14.72 7.37 7.15
C TYR A 231 16.19 6.97 7.36
N GLN A 232 16.79 6.28 6.39
CA GLN A 232 18.21 5.89 6.47
C GLN A 232 19.15 7.06 6.28
N ALA A 233 18.83 7.98 5.38
CA ALA A 233 19.62 9.19 5.18
C ALA A 233 19.67 10.09 6.44
N LEU A 234 18.63 10.03 7.27
CA LEU A 234 18.54 10.79 8.53
C LEU A 234 19.17 10.08 9.74
N GLY A 235 19.62 8.82 9.60
CA GLY A 235 20.28 8.07 10.68
C GLY A 235 19.36 7.65 11.83
N GLY A 236 18.04 7.65 11.62
CA GLY A 236 17.02 7.49 12.66
C GLY A 236 16.26 8.79 12.93
N LEU A 237 15.29 8.75 13.85
CA LEU A 237 14.60 9.95 14.31
C LEU A 237 15.55 10.81 15.15
N PRO A 238 15.53 12.15 15.05
CA PRO A 238 16.49 13.06 15.72
C PRO A 238 16.43 13.07 17.25
N TRP A 239 15.61 12.21 17.88
CA TRP A 239 15.41 12.12 19.33
C TRP A 239 15.57 10.68 19.86
N GLY A 240 16.15 9.77 19.07
CA GLY A 240 16.52 8.42 19.51
C GLY A 240 17.73 8.42 20.45
#